data_AF-A0A536RDT7-F1
#
_entry.id   AF-A0A536RDT7-F1
#
_cell.length_a   1.000
_cell.length_b   1.000
_cell.length_c   1.000
_cell.angle_alpha   90.00
_cell.angle_beta   90.00
_cell.angle_gamma   90.00
#
_symmetry.space_group_name_H-M   'P 1'
#
loop_
_entity.id
_entity.type
_entity.pdbx_description
1 polymer ?
#
loop_
_entity_poly.entity_id
_entity_poly.type
_entity_poly.pdbx_seq_one_letter_code
_entity_poly.pdbx_strand_id
1 'polypeptide(L)'
;MRALARIAAVAVAGAALYYAGIVNSIILTHPGRPGVGAVVLGIGLAIAILLVAVVGTGRDDAVAPMPGRTWFVRGVWVFVSVMALVGFGWLVDMPRQHSLDWTPYHNDAIALNECAARLVLQGRDPYTDLDVFACYGSLGIGPDRTTPLRRGAFADVAIYPSDDQLDQVWDQRASGIGTNDEFVWRPSYPAVSFLALLPMVALGWDTNYLYVACLLVAMALIVVRSSRTLRPFFLTALLGASSLTAFTVGGSSDLLYALPLVVAWVYRDRKWAGIPLGLALATKQIAWFFAPFWIIAVVTERGWRAAARDLAIAAAVFGVTNLPFIVHDPQAWIAGIMTPVIEPMFARGAGLIFLFTNGGVPLLPVVAYSALEAIAGIICLVIAWRARRTSPELGSILAIVPLFFAWRSLFSYFFLLPLFAFAAIARMPIGELAFERARKLGGLTIFAAPSRP
;
A
#
# COMPACT_ATOMS: atom_id res chain seq x y z
N MET A 1 -12.47 -27.35 -3.40
CA MET A 1 -13.00 -26.13 -2.76
C MET A 1 -12.28 -24.95 -3.35
N ARG A 2 -12.92 -24.23 -4.28
CA ARG A 2 -12.34 -23.07 -4.97
C ARG A 2 -11.93 -21.98 -3.97
N ALA A 3 -12.62 -21.88 -2.83
CA ALA A 3 -12.29 -20.96 -1.73
C ALA A 3 -10.82 -21.05 -1.28
N LEU A 4 -10.35 -22.26 -0.99
CA LEU A 4 -8.97 -22.49 -0.56
C LEU A 4 -7.95 -22.18 -1.67
N ALA A 5 -8.31 -22.38 -2.94
CA ALA A 5 -7.43 -22.04 -4.06
C ALA A 5 -7.28 -20.51 -4.20
N ARG A 6 -8.35 -19.74 -4.01
CA ARG A 6 -8.29 -18.26 -4.00
C ARG A 6 -7.43 -17.74 -2.86
N ILE A 7 -7.69 -18.22 -1.64
CA ILE A 7 -6.95 -17.81 -0.44
C ILE A 7 -5.45 -18.12 -0.61
N ALA A 8 -5.12 -19.32 -1.09
CA ALA A 8 -3.73 -19.70 -1.36
C ALA A 8 -3.10 -18.87 -2.48
N ALA A 9 -3.83 -18.58 -3.57
CA ALA A 9 -3.34 -17.75 -4.67
C ALA A 9 -2.97 -16.34 -4.20
N VAL A 10 -3.79 -15.73 -3.32
CA VAL A 10 -3.47 -14.42 -2.73
C VAL A 10 -2.20 -14.50 -1.86
N ALA A 11 -2.06 -15.54 -1.03
CA ALA A 11 -0.85 -15.73 -0.23
C ALA A 11 0.40 -15.91 -1.11
N VAL A 12 0.32 -16.72 -2.17
CA VAL A 12 1.41 -16.92 -3.12
C VAL A 12 1.79 -15.63 -3.83
N ALA A 13 0.82 -14.83 -4.26
CA ALA A 13 1.08 -13.51 -4.84
C ALA A 13 1.76 -12.57 -3.83
N GLY A 14 1.33 -12.60 -2.56
CA GLY A 14 1.98 -11.85 -1.49
C GLY A 14 3.42 -12.30 -1.21
N ALA A 15 3.71 -13.60 -1.26
CA ALA A 15 5.08 -14.12 -1.16
C ALA A 15 5.92 -13.74 -2.41
N ALA A 16 5.33 -13.75 -3.60
CA ALA A 16 6.02 -13.28 -4.81
C ALA A 16 6.39 -11.80 -4.72
N LEU A 17 5.48 -10.96 -4.21
CA LEU A 17 5.75 -9.55 -3.92
C LEU A 17 6.86 -9.38 -2.88
N TYR A 18 6.91 -10.25 -1.86
CA TYR A 18 8.00 -10.23 -0.87
C TYR A 18 9.37 -10.37 -1.53
N TYR A 19 9.56 -11.41 -2.34
CA TYR A 19 10.83 -11.61 -3.05
C TYR A 19 11.09 -10.54 -4.10
N ALA A 20 10.08 -10.08 -4.83
CA ALA A 20 10.23 -8.99 -5.79
C ALA A 20 10.72 -7.70 -5.11
N GLY A 21 10.21 -7.38 -3.91
CA GLY A 21 10.65 -6.22 -3.14
C GLY A 21 12.07 -6.36 -2.59
N ILE A 22 12.48 -7.56 -2.15
CA ILE A 22 13.87 -7.83 -1.77
C ILE A 22 14.82 -7.58 -2.96
N VAL A 23 14.50 -8.17 -4.11
CA VAL A 23 15.32 -8.00 -5.32
C VAL A 23 15.34 -6.54 -5.77
N ASN A 24 14.20 -5.84 -5.68
CA ASN A 24 14.12 -4.40 -5.97
C ASN A 24 15.08 -3.60 -5.07
N SER A 25 15.06 -3.84 -3.75
CA SER A 25 15.96 -3.18 -2.79
C SER A 25 17.44 -3.50 -3.05
N ILE A 26 17.76 -4.75 -3.42
CA ILE A 26 19.13 -5.15 -3.75
C ILE A 26 19.65 -4.38 -4.97
N ILE A 27 18.84 -4.22 -6.01
CA ILE A 27 19.25 -3.52 -7.23
C ILE A 27 19.38 -2.01 -6.98
N LEU A 28 18.48 -1.43 -6.19
CA LEU A 28 18.55 -0.01 -5.83
C LEU A 28 19.80 0.33 -5.02
N THR A 29 20.27 -0.59 -4.18
CA THR A 29 21.49 -0.41 -3.36
C THR A 29 22.76 -0.83 -4.08
N HIS A 30 22.66 -1.74 -5.06
CA HIS A 30 23.79 -2.25 -5.83
C HIS A 30 23.45 -2.24 -7.33
N PRO A 31 23.52 -1.06 -7.97
CA PRO A 31 23.26 -0.92 -9.39
C PRO A 31 24.13 -1.88 -10.22
N GLY A 32 23.55 -2.48 -11.26
CA GLY A 32 24.23 -3.45 -12.14
C GLY A 32 24.00 -4.93 -11.78
N ARG A 33 23.35 -5.24 -10.64
CA ARG A 33 22.90 -6.61 -10.35
C ARG A 33 21.76 -7.05 -11.29
N PRO A 34 21.76 -8.30 -11.79
CA PRO A 34 20.65 -8.82 -12.58
C PRO A 34 19.40 -8.95 -11.72
N GLY A 35 18.22 -8.87 -12.35
CA GLY A 35 16.94 -9.08 -11.65
C GLY A 35 15.84 -8.07 -11.96
N VAL A 36 16.14 -7.00 -12.71
CA VAL A 36 15.15 -5.96 -13.06
C VAL A 36 13.92 -6.56 -13.73
N GLY A 37 14.10 -7.42 -14.73
CA GLY A 37 13.01 -8.14 -15.38
C GLY A 37 12.22 -9.04 -14.42
N ALA A 38 12.90 -9.70 -13.46
CA ALA A 38 12.26 -10.56 -12.48
C ALA A 38 11.37 -9.77 -11.50
N VAL A 39 11.78 -8.56 -11.10
CA VAL A 39 10.96 -7.66 -10.27
C VAL A 39 9.69 -7.25 -11.01
N VAL A 40 9.85 -6.74 -12.24
CA VAL A 40 8.72 -6.23 -13.04
C VAL A 40 7.74 -7.35 -13.39
N LEU A 41 8.24 -8.50 -13.82
CA LEU A 41 7.41 -9.68 -14.09
C LEU A 41 6.79 -10.24 -12.81
N GLY A 42 7.52 -10.25 -11.69
CA GLY A 42 7.02 -10.72 -10.41
C GLY A 42 5.83 -9.90 -9.90
N ILE A 43 5.91 -8.57 -10.00
CA ILE A 43 4.80 -7.67 -9.64
C ILE A 43 3.63 -7.83 -10.62
N GLY A 44 3.90 -7.85 -11.93
CA GLY A 44 2.87 -8.04 -12.95
C GLY A 44 2.11 -9.37 -12.80
N LEU A 45 2.84 -10.46 -12.52
CA LEU A 45 2.26 -11.78 -12.26
C LEU A 45 1.48 -11.80 -10.95
N ALA A 46 1.98 -11.17 -9.88
CA ALA A 46 1.24 -11.05 -8.64
C ALA A 46 -0.09 -10.32 -8.84
N ILE A 47 -0.10 -9.19 -9.56
CA ILE A 47 -1.34 -8.47 -9.92
C ILE A 47 -2.29 -9.39 -10.70
N ALA A 48 -1.80 -10.13 -11.70
CA ALA A 48 -2.62 -11.04 -12.49
C ALA A 48 -3.23 -12.18 -11.64
N ILE A 49 -2.44 -12.80 -10.76
CA ILE A 49 -2.90 -13.83 -9.82
C ILE A 49 -3.98 -13.28 -8.90
N LEU A 50 -3.78 -12.07 -8.36
CA LEU A 50 -4.73 -11.42 -7.46
C LEU A 50 -6.04 -11.09 -8.17
N LEU A 51 -5.99 -10.58 -9.41
CA LEU A 51 -7.19 -10.36 -10.23
C LEU A 51 -7.96 -11.66 -10.42
N VAL A 52 -7.29 -12.75 -10.83
CA VAL A 52 -7.92 -14.07 -10.98
C VAL A 52 -8.53 -14.55 -9.65
N ALA A 53 -7.84 -14.34 -8.54
CA ALA A 53 -8.29 -14.76 -7.21
C ALA A 53 -9.58 -14.03 -6.75
N VAL A 54 -9.85 -12.82 -7.25
CA VAL A 54 -11.07 -12.05 -6.91
C VAL A 54 -12.17 -12.08 -7.99
N VAL A 55 -11.96 -12.77 -9.13
CA VAL A 55 -13.00 -12.93 -10.17
C VAL A 55 -14.16 -13.81 -9.69
N GLY A 56 -15.39 -13.40 -9.93
CA GLY A 56 -16.61 -14.12 -9.56
C GLY A 56 -17.27 -13.59 -8.29
N THR A 57 -18.41 -14.18 -7.94
CA THR A 57 -19.20 -13.78 -6.76
C THR A 57 -18.82 -14.56 -5.50
N GLY A 58 -17.99 -15.59 -5.61
CA GLY A 58 -17.61 -16.49 -4.52
C GLY A 58 -18.72 -17.45 -4.05
N ARG A 59 -19.93 -17.39 -4.60
CA ARG A 59 -21.02 -18.32 -4.24
C ARG A 59 -20.60 -19.76 -4.54
N ASP A 60 -20.92 -20.66 -3.60
CA ASP A 60 -20.64 -22.10 -3.65
C ASP A 60 -19.16 -22.49 -3.68
N ASP A 61 -18.23 -21.54 -3.52
CA ASP A 61 -16.79 -21.82 -3.59
C ASP A 61 -16.30 -22.72 -2.43
N ALA A 62 -17.02 -22.76 -1.31
CA ALA A 62 -16.77 -23.70 -0.22
C ALA A 62 -17.04 -25.16 -0.61
N VAL A 63 -17.96 -25.44 -1.54
CA VAL A 63 -18.31 -26.81 -1.96
C VAL A 63 -17.79 -27.17 -3.35
N ALA A 64 -17.54 -26.17 -4.19
CA ALA A 64 -17.06 -26.35 -5.55
C ALA A 64 -15.74 -27.15 -5.58
N PRO A 65 -15.53 -28.03 -6.57
CA PRO A 65 -14.29 -28.79 -6.68
C PRO A 65 -13.09 -27.85 -6.80
N MET A 66 -11.96 -28.26 -6.24
CA MET A 66 -10.73 -27.47 -6.39
C MET A 66 -10.14 -27.79 -7.77
N PRO A 67 -9.71 -26.79 -8.55
CA PRO A 67 -8.91 -27.06 -9.74
C PRO A 67 -7.54 -27.61 -9.32
N GLY A 68 -7.09 -28.69 -9.97
CA GLY A 68 -5.75 -29.26 -9.79
C GLY A 68 -5.69 -30.60 -9.06
N ARG A 69 -4.52 -31.25 -9.12
CA ARG A 69 -4.24 -32.53 -8.45
C ARG A 69 -3.98 -32.29 -6.95
N THR A 70 -4.46 -33.19 -6.08
CA THR A 70 -4.36 -33.06 -4.61
C THR A 70 -2.93 -32.82 -4.10
N TRP A 71 -1.92 -33.44 -4.71
CA TRP A 71 -0.52 -33.26 -4.32
C TRP A 71 -0.03 -31.82 -4.57
N PHE A 72 -0.48 -31.19 -5.65
CA PHE A 72 -0.13 -29.80 -5.97
C PHE A 72 -0.74 -28.84 -4.95
N VAL A 73 -2.01 -29.06 -4.61
CA VAL A 73 -2.72 -28.30 -3.56
C VAL A 73 -2.00 -28.39 -2.22
N ARG A 74 -1.55 -29.59 -1.84
CA ARG A 74 -0.75 -29.80 -0.63
C ARG A 74 0.55 -29.02 -0.70
N GLY A 75 1.28 -29.11 -1.80
CA GLY A 75 2.53 -28.37 -2.00
C GLY A 75 2.35 -26.86 -1.83
N VAL A 76 1.28 -26.30 -2.42
CA VAL A 76 0.96 -24.88 -2.28
C VAL A 76 0.67 -24.51 -0.82
N TRP A 77 -0.14 -25.28 -0.10
CA TRP A 77 -0.44 -24.96 1.31
C TRP A 77 0.75 -25.19 2.25
N VAL A 78 1.63 -26.14 1.95
CA VAL A 78 2.92 -26.27 2.65
C VAL A 78 3.75 -25.02 2.44
N PHE A 79 3.90 -24.56 1.18
CA PHE A 79 4.60 -23.32 0.87
C PHE A 79 3.99 -22.11 1.61
N VAL A 80 2.67 -21.95 1.56
CA VAL A 80 1.97 -20.88 2.28
C VAL A 80 2.21 -20.97 3.79
N SER A 81 2.25 -22.17 4.36
CA SER A 81 2.55 -22.38 5.78
C SER A 81 3.99 -22.02 6.14
N VAL A 82 4.97 -22.37 5.30
CA VAL A 82 6.37 -21.96 5.47
C VAL A 82 6.50 -20.44 5.41
N MET A 83 5.88 -19.80 4.40
CA MET A 83 5.86 -18.34 4.30
C MET A 83 5.12 -17.69 5.47
N ALA A 84 4.12 -18.36 6.05
CA ALA A 84 3.44 -17.85 7.24
C ALA A 84 4.37 -17.79 8.46
N LEU A 85 5.29 -18.76 8.59
CA LEU A 85 6.34 -18.71 9.61
C LEU A 85 7.33 -17.57 9.34
N VAL A 86 7.70 -17.33 8.07
CA VAL A 86 8.52 -16.16 7.69
C VAL A 86 7.80 -14.86 8.07
N GLY A 87 6.52 -14.73 7.72
CA GLY A 87 5.73 -13.54 8.03
C GLY A 87 5.57 -13.31 9.53
N PHE A 88 5.37 -14.39 10.30
CA PHE A 88 5.35 -14.36 11.76
C PHE A 88 6.73 -13.97 12.34
N GLY A 89 7.82 -14.48 11.78
CA GLY A 89 9.19 -14.11 12.16
C GLY A 89 9.42 -12.61 12.08
N TRP A 90 9.00 -11.96 10.99
CA TRP A 90 9.07 -10.50 10.86
C TRP A 90 8.35 -9.76 12.00
N LEU A 91 7.16 -10.21 12.40
CA LEU A 91 6.41 -9.58 13.49
C LEU A 91 7.09 -9.78 14.86
N VAL A 92 7.64 -10.97 15.11
CA VAL A 92 8.34 -11.28 16.36
C VAL A 92 9.66 -10.52 16.47
N ASP A 93 10.37 -10.37 15.35
CA ASP A 93 11.65 -9.68 15.31
C ASP A 93 11.51 -8.16 15.27
N MET A 94 10.33 -7.60 15.02
CA MET A 94 10.10 -6.14 14.95
C MET A 94 10.74 -5.37 16.13
N PRO A 95 10.58 -5.76 17.41
CA PRO A 95 11.20 -5.02 18.52
C PRO A 95 12.73 -5.18 18.62
N ARG A 96 13.31 -6.10 17.84
CA ARG A 96 14.73 -6.53 17.91
C ARG A 96 15.52 -6.20 16.65
N GLN A 97 14.86 -5.81 15.56
CA GLN A 97 15.59 -5.35 14.39
C GLN A 97 16.35 -4.09 14.81
N HIS A 98 17.67 -4.13 14.68
CA HIS A 98 18.54 -2.98 14.78
C HIS A 98 19.47 -3.11 13.58
N SER A 99 19.11 -2.49 12.46
CA SER A 99 20.04 -2.35 11.33
C SER A 99 21.25 -1.51 11.75
N LEU A 100 22.34 -1.57 10.97
CA LEU A 100 23.54 -0.74 11.15
C LEU A 100 23.22 0.77 11.19
N ASP A 101 22.14 1.18 10.54
CA ASP A 101 21.52 2.50 10.63
C ASP A 101 20.10 2.32 11.20
N TRP A 102 19.95 2.37 12.53
CA TRP A 102 18.66 2.20 13.19
C TRP A 102 17.95 3.54 13.31
N THR A 103 17.16 3.85 12.29
CA THR A 103 16.21 4.96 12.28
C THR A 103 14.83 4.44 11.85
N PRO A 104 13.72 4.84 12.49
CA PRO A 104 12.38 4.48 12.02
C PRO A 104 12.00 5.19 10.72
N TYR A 105 12.82 6.15 10.29
CA TYR A 105 12.58 7.01 9.13
C TYR A 105 13.24 6.42 7.89
N HIS A 106 12.54 5.53 7.18
CA HIS A 106 13.08 4.90 5.98
C HIS A 106 12.78 5.64 4.67
N ASN A 107 11.88 6.63 4.70
CA ASN A 107 11.53 7.49 3.57
C ASN A 107 10.87 8.79 4.05
N ASP A 108 10.71 9.71 3.10
CA ASP A 108 10.06 11.01 3.30
C ASP A 108 8.61 10.90 3.79
N ALA A 109 7.88 9.87 3.34
CA ALA A 109 6.50 9.64 3.74
C ALA A 109 6.34 9.24 5.22
N ILE A 110 7.43 8.93 5.93
CA ILE A 110 7.42 8.75 7.38
C ILE A 110 8.03 9.98 8.04
N ALA A 111 9.24 10.38 7.64
CA ALA A 111 9.96 11.47 8.25
C ALA A 111 9.23 12.81 8.17
N LEU A 112 8.75 13.22 6.98
CA LEU A 112 8.02 14.48 6.82
C LEU A 112 6.67 14.46 7.53
N ASN A 113 5.99 13.31 7.60
CA ASN A 113 4.73 13.20 8.34
C ASN A 113 4.96 13.30 9.86
N GLU A 114 6.06 12.76 10.38
CA GLU A 114 6.43 12.96 11.78
C GLU A 114 6.82 14.42 12.05
N CYS A 115 7.63 15.04 11.20
CA CYS A 115 7.93 16.47 11.26
C CYS A 115 6.65 17.32 11.27
N ALA A 116 5.70 16.98 10.39
CA ALA A 116 4.41 17.66 10.32
C ALA A 116 3.60 17.49 11.61
N ALA A 117 3.56 16.28 12.17
CA ALA A 117 2.89 16.00 13.44
C ALA A 117 3.51 16.79 14.60
N ARG A 118 4.84 16.93 14.65
CA ARG A 118 5.54 17.76 15.66
C ARG A 118 5.15 19.23 15.57
N LEU A 119 5.05 19.78 14.35
CA LEU A 119 4.60 21.16 14.14
C LEU A 119 3.16 21.37 14.60
N VAL A 120 2.27 20.42 14.31
CA VAL A 120 0.88 20.48 14.79
C VAL A 120 0.80 20.48 16.31
N LEU A 121 1.62 19.66 17.00
CA LEU A 121 1.69 19.67 18.47
C LEU A 121 2.20 21.01 19.04
N GLN A 122 2.95 21.77 18.24
CA GLN A 122 3.42 23.12 18.58
C GLN A 122 2.41 24.23 18.19
N GLY A 123 1.24 23.86 17.64
CA GLY A 123 0.24 24.82 17.17
C GLY A 123 0.62 25.51 15.84
N ARG A 124 1.52 24.91 15.06
CA ARG A 124 2.02 25.42 13.78
C ARG A 124 1.42 24.66 12.59
N ASP A 125 1.34 25.32 11.43
CA ASP A 125 0.85 24.68 10.20
C ASP A 125 2.00 24.02 9.43
N PRO A 126 2.03 22.68 9.32
CA PRO A 126 3.11 21.99 8.65
C PRO A 126 3.19 22.24 7.14
N TYR A 127 2.16 22.76 6.48
CA TYR A 127 2.23 23.09 5.06
C TYR A 127 2.99 24.40 4.78
N THR A 128 3.08 25.29 5.76
CA THR A 128 3.81 26.58 5.64
C THR A 128 5.14 26.55 6.40
N ASP A 129 5.17 25.86 7.54
CA ASP A 129 6.20 26.06 8.55
C ASP A 129 7.30 24.99 8.57
N LEU A 130 7.16 23.95 7.76
CA LEU A 130 8.10 22.83 7.74
C LEU A 130 9.44 23.24 7.12
N ASP A 131 10.46 23.22 7.96
CA ASP A 131 11.86 23.29 7.56
C ASP A 131 12.46 21.88 7.61
N VAL A 132 12.74 21.34 6.41
CA VAL A 132 13.23 19.96 6.27
C VAL A 132 14.60 19.77 6.92
N PHE A 133 15.50 20.75 6.81
CA PHE A 133 16.86 20.62 7.35
C PHE A 133 16.85 20.72 8.87
N ALA A 134 16.07 21.66 9.43
CA ALA A 134 15.94 21.78 10.87
C ALA A 134 15.30 20.52 11.48
N CYS A 135 14.23 19.99 10.87
CA CYS A 135 13.59 18.79 11.39
C CYS A 135 14.48 17.56 11.23
N TYR A 136 15.05 17.31 10.05
CA TYR A 136 15.88 16.13 9.81
C TYR A 136 17.16 16.17 10.64
N GLY A 137 17.75 17.35 10.84
CA GLY A 137 18.86 17.56 11.77
C GLY A 137 18.50 17.18 13.21
N SER A 138 17.29 17.53 13.67
CA SER A 138 16.81 17.13 15.01
C SER A 138 16.56 15.63 15.15
N LEU A 139 16.32 14.94 14.04
CA LEU A 139 16.11 13.49 13.95
C LEU A 139 17.41 12.71 13.71
N GLY A 140 18.51 13.41 13.41
CA GLY A 140 19.78 12.78 13.05
C GLY A 140 19.73 12.00 11.73
N ILE A 141 18.90 12.42 10.78
CA ILE A 141 18.74 11.78 9.46
C ILE A 141 19.18 12.71 8.32
N GLY A 142 19.50 12.12 7.17
CA GLY A 142 20.09 12.81 6.03
C GLY A 142 19.24 12.83 4.75
N PRO A 143 19.85 13.18 3.62
CA PRO A 143 19.16 13.36 2.34
C PRO A 143 18.63 12.06 1.75
N ASP A 144 19.17 10.91 2.17
CA ASP A 144 18.72 9.57 1.78
C ASP A 144 17.27 9.28 2.24
N ARG A 145 16.75 10.07 3.19
CA ARG A 145 15.37 9.99 3.70
C ARG A 145 14.44 11.04 3.08
N THR A 146 14.86 11.77 2.06
CA THR A 146 14.00 12.71 1.32
C THR A 146 13.97 12.43 -0.18
N THR A 147 12.91 12.85 -0.86
CA THR A 147 12.82 12.77 -2.32
C THR A 147 13.54 13.97 -2.95
N PRO A 148 14.54 13.75 -3.83
CA PRO A 148 15.15 14.80 -4.61
C PRO A 148 14.25 15.23 -5.78
N LEU A 149 14.40 16.49 -6.15
CA LEU A 149 13.73 17.17 -7.24
C LEU A 149 14.72 17.47 -8.37
N ARG A 150 14.24 17.42 -9.61
CA ARG A 150 15.03 17.76 -10.81
C ARG A 150 15.13 19.28 -10.97
N ARG A 151 15.75 19.93 -9.99
CA ARG A 151 15.95 21.38 -9.90
C ARG A 151 17.33 21.68 -9.33
N GLY A 152 17.76 22.94 -9.42
CA GLY A 152 19.02 23.40 -8.85
C GLY A 152 20.19 22.52 -9.30
N ALA A 153 20.97 22.04 -8.33
CA ALA A 153 22.13 21.17 -8.58
C ALA A 153 21.78 19.82 -9.26
N PHE A 154 20.51 19.41 -9.26
CA PHE A 154 20.05 18.14 -9.84
C PHE A 154 19.32 18.30 -11.18
N ALA A 155 19.25 19.50 -11.75
CA ALA A 155 18.50 19.77 -12.99
C ALA A 155 18.97 18.90 -14.17
N ASP A 156 20.28 18.71 -14.32
CA ASP A 156 20.89 17.99 -15.44
C ASP A 156 21.12 16.49 -15.16
N VAL A 157 20.72 15.99 -13.98
CA VAL A 157 20.83 14.57 -13.66
C VAL A 157 19.79 13.78 -14.46
N ALA A 158 20.25 12.72 -15.14
CA ALA A 158 19.42 11.98 -16.09
C ALA A 158 18.41 11.03 -15.43
N ILE A 159 18.83 10.24 -14.45
CA ILE A 159 18.01 9.17 -13.85
C ILE A 159 17.70 9.44 -12.38
N TYR A 160 18.74 9.53 -11.55
CA TYR A 160 18.63 9.78 -10.12
C TYR A 160 20.01 10.27 -9.61
N PRO A 161 20.07 11.22 -8.66
CA PRO A 161 21.36 11.65 -8.09
C PRO A 161 22.03 10.52 -7.31
N SER A 162 23.36 10.44 -7.33
CA SER A 162 24.09 9.50 -6.49
C SER A 162 24.05 9.92 -5.01
N ASP A 163 24.33 8.99 -4.10
CA ASP A 163 24.37 9.28 -2.66
C ASP A 163 25.37 10.42 -2.36
N ASP A 164 26.56 10.39 -2.95
CA ASP A 164 27.55 11.49 -2.83
C ASP A 164 27.01 12.85 -3.31
N GLN A 165 26.20 12.87 -4.39
CA GLN A 165 25.59 14.10 -4.90
C GLN A 165 24.50 14.61 -3.95
N LEU A 166 23.73 13.69 -3.37
CA LEU A 166 22.71 14.00 -2.38
C LEU A 166 23.35 14.61 -1.14
N ASP A 167 24.38 13.96 -0.58
CA ASP A 167 25.09 14.40 0.62
C ASP A 167 25.77 15.76 0.40
N GLN A 168 26.48 15.94 -0.72
CA GLN A 168 27.15 17.20 -1.01
C GLN A 168 26.18 18.38 -1.08
N VAL A 169 25.06 18.23 -1.78
CA VAL A 169 24.07 19.31 -1.91
C VAL A 169 23.34 19.54 -0.59
N TRP A 170 23.01 18.46 0.12
CA TRP A 170 22.38 18.54 1.44
C TRP A 170 23.22 19.32 2.44
N ASP A 171 24.51 19.01 2.56
CA ASP A 171 25.42 19.71 3.48
C ASP A 171 25.54 21.20 3.17
N GLN A 172 25.55 21.56 1.88
CA GLN A 172 25.53 22.96 1.46
C GLN A 172 24.25 23.66 1.92
N ARG A 173 23.07 23.06 1.66
CA ARG A 173 21.80 23.68 2.03
C ARG A 173 21.59 23.71 3.55
N ALA A 174 21.93 22.63 4.25
CA ALA A 174 21.83 22.54 5.71
C ALA A 174 22.77 23.51 6.44
N SER A 175 23.90 23.89 5.83
CA SER A 175 24.81 24.93 6.35
C SER A 175 24.38 26.36 6.00
N GLY A 176 23.23 26.54 5.34
CA GLY A 176 22.68 27.85 4.98
C GLY A 176 23.21 28.42 3.66
N ILE A 177 23.91 27.63 2.84
CA ILE A 177 24.40 28.06 1.53
C ILE A 177 23.28 27.90 0.50
N GLY A 178 22.66 29.00 0.10
CA GLY A 178 21.60 29.04 -0.92
C GLY A 178 20.21 28.65 -0.40
N THR A 179 19.29 28.35 -1.30
CA THR A 179 17.89 27.97 -1.03
C THR A 179 17.65 26.48 -1.25
N ASN A 180 16.64 25.90 -0.60
CA ASN A 180 16.23 24.52 -0.87
C ASN A 180 15.42 24.44 -2.16
N ASP A 181 16.06 24.07 -3.25
CA ASP A 181 15.39 23.81 -4.53
C ASP A 181 15.36 22.32 -4.86
N GLU A 182 16.26 21.55 -4.26
CA GLU A 182 16.59 20.17 -4.63
C GLU A 182 15.85 19.09 -3.85
N PHE A 183 15.28 19.38 -2.69
CA PHE A 183 14.69 18.36 -1.82
C PHE A 183 13.26 18.69 -1.44
N VAL A 184 12.34 17.72 -1.53
CA VAL A 184 10.97 17.87 -1.05
C VAL A 184 10.97 18.30 0.41
N TRP A 185 10.25 19.39 0.69
CA TRP A 185 10.29 20.07 1.99
C TRP A 185 8.92 20.27 2.63
N ARG A 186 7.84 19.99 1.89
CA ARG A 186 6.47 20.18 2.38
C ARG A 186 5.76 18.83 2.52
N PRO A 187 4.81 18.69 3.45
CA PRO A 187 3.98 17.49 3.55
C PRO A 187 3.29 17.21 2.21
N SER A 188 3.50 16.01 1.68
CA SER A 188 3.00 15.62 0.36
C SER A 188 1.64 14.94 0.38
N TYR A 189 0.94 14.97 1.52
CA TYR A 189 -0.27 14.19 1.79
C TYR A 189 -1.34 15.03 2.49
N PRO A 190 -2.63 14.66 2.43
CA PRO A 190 -3.67 15.33 3.21
C PRO A 190 -3.55 14.98 4.71
N ALA A 191 -4.19 15.79 5.54
CA ALA A 191 -3.80 15.97 6.93
C ALA A 191 -3.85 14.71 7.82
N VAL A 192 -4.69 13.72 7.50
CA VAL A 192 -4.76 12.49 8.32
C VAL A 192 -3.44 11.72 8.31
N SER A 193 -2.58 11.92 7.30
CA SER A 193 -1.24 11.31 7.23
C SER A 193 -0.36 11.62 8.43
N PHE A 194 -0.47 12.83 8.99
CA PHE A 194 0.30 13.27 10.16
C PHE A 194 -0.57 13.46 11.40
N LEU A 195 -1.86 13.77 11.27
CA LEU A 195 -2.77 13.85 12.41
C LEU A 195 -2.92 12.49 13.12
N ALA A 196 -2.89 11.39 12.36
CA ALA A 196 -2.94 10.04 12.94
C ALA A 196 -1.68 9.72 13.78
N LEU A 197 -0.56 10.42 13.54
CA LEU A 197 0.70 10.19 14.23
C LEU A 197 0.80 10.96 15.56
N LEU A 198 -0.05 11.97 15.80
CA LEU A 198 0.02 12.84 16.98
C LEU A 198 0.18 12.08 18.30
N PRO A 199 -0.58 10.99 18.59
CA PRO A 199 -0.42 10.27 19.85
C PRO A 199 0.96 9.62 20.00
N MET A 200 1.52 9.07 18.92
CA MET A 200 2.84 8.43 18.95
C MET A 200 3.93 9.48 19.15
N VAL A 201 3.87 10.56 18.37
CA VAL A 201 4.84 11.66 18.42
C VAL A 201 4.80 12.38 19.77
N ALA A 202 3.61 12.62 20.35
CA ALA A 202 3.48 13.23 21.67
C ALA A 202 4.06 12.36 22.80
N LEU A 203 4.02 11.04 22.65
CA LEU A 203 4.61 10.08 23.60
C LEU A 203 6.09 9.79 23.31
N GLY A 204 6.65 10.33 22.22
CA GLY A 204 8.00 10.00 21.74
C GLY A 204 8.15 8.54 21.32
N TRP A 205 7.06 7.89 20.93
CA TRP A 205 7.05 6.50 20.48
C TRP A 205 7.31 6.41 18.97
N ASP A 206 7.99 5.35 18.57
CA ASP A 206 8.19 5.03 17.15
C ASP A 206 6.83 4.85 16.44
N THR A 207 6.61 5.66 15.41
CA THR A 207 5.38 5.64 14.60
C THR A 207 5.17 4.32 13.86
N ASN A 208 6.22 3.51 13.68
CA ASN A 208 6.13 2.19 13.08
C ASN A 208 5.23 1.22 13.86
N TYR A 209 5.16 1.35 15.19
CA TYR A 209 4.22 0.57 16.00
C TYR A 209 2.77 0.82 15.62
N LEU A 210 2.42 2.04 15.21
CA LEU A 210 1.08 2.36 14.72
C LEU A 210 0.79 1.67 13.38
N TYR A 211 1.77 1.61 12.47
CA TYR A 211 1.61 0.93 11.18
C TYR A 211 1.39 -0.58 11.37
N VAL A 212 2.18 -1.20 12.24
CA VAL A 212 2.01 -2.62 12.61
C VAL A 212 0.66 -2.85 13.28
N ALA A 213 0.25 -1.98 14.21
CA ALA A 213 -1.07 -2.07 14.83
C ALA A 213 -2.21 -1.97 13.78
N CYS A 214 -2.08 -1.06 12.81
CA CYS A 214 -3.05 -0.94 11.71
C CYS A 214 -3.13 -2.22 10.87
N LEU A 215 -2.00 -2.85 10.55
CA LEU A 215 -1.96 -4.14 9.85
C LEU A 215 -2.65 -5.25 10.67
N LEU A 216 -2.31 -5.38 11.95
CA LEU A 216 -2.87 -6.41 12.83
C LEU A 216 -4.39 -6.26 12.97
N VAL A 217 -4.88 -5.03 13.10
CA VAL A 217 -6.33 -4.75 13.13
C VAL A 217 -6.97 -5.11 11.78
N ALA A 218 -6.37 -4.73 10.66
CA ALA A 218 -6.90 -5.09 9.33
C ALA A 218 -6.95 -6.61 9.13
N MET A 219 -5.90 -7.33 9.50
CA MET A 219 -5.84 -8.80 9.47
C MET A 219 -6.92 -9.41 10.35
N ALA A 220 -7.07 -8.94 11.59
CA ALA A 220 -8.08 -9.42 12.53
C ALA A 220 -9.50 -9.21 11.98
N LEU A 221 -9.78 -8.03 11.40
CA LEU A 221 -11.07 -7.73 10.77
C LEU A 221 -11.40 -8.70 9.63
N ILE A 222 -10.43 -8.97 8.75
CA ILE A 222 -10.58 -9.92 7.63
C ILE A 222 -10.87 -11.34 8.16
N VAL A 223 -10.11 -11.79 9.15
CA VAL A 223 -10.31 -13.12 9.76
C VAL A 223 -11.67 -13.21 10.44
N VAL A 224 -12.06 -12.22 11.25
CA VAL A 224 -13.36 -12.20 11.95
C VAL A 224 -14.52 -12.21 10.95
N ARG A 225 -14.39 -11.49 9.84
CA ARG A 225 -15.39 -11.39 8.77
C ARG A 225 -15.53 -12.68 7.96
N SER A 226 -14.48 -13.48 7.85
CA SER A 226 -14.49 -14.78 7.17
C SER A 226 -15.32 -15.82 7.94
N SER A 227 -15.84 -16.84 7.22
CA SER A 227 -16.59 -17.93 7.85
C SER A 227 -15.73 -18.68 8.86
N ARG A 228 -16.35 -19.22 9.93
CA ARG A 228 -15.61 -19.73 11.10
C ARG A 228 -14.63 -20.84 10.71
N THR A 229 -15.03 -21.68 9.77
CA THR A 229 -14.23 -22.80 9.24
C THR A 229 -13.07 -22.35 8.33
N LEU A 230 -13.10 -21.12 7.79
CA LEU A 230 -12.04 -20.56 6.95
C LEU A 230 -11.01 -19.74 7.73
N ARG A 231 -11.29 -19.35 8.98
CA ARG A 231 -10.41 -18.48 9.79
C ARG A 231 -8.96 -18.97 9.89
N PRO A 232 -8.67 -20.26 10.16
CA PRO A 232 -7.28 -20.73 10.21
C PRO A 232 -6.56 -20.59 8.87
N PHE A 233 -7.28 -20.78 7.75
CA PHE A 233 -6.74 -20.64 6.41
C PHE A 233 -6.47 -19.19 6.06
N PHE A 234 -7.37 -18.27 6.41
CA PHE A 234 -7.15 -16.83 6.25
C PHE A 234 -5.97 -16.34 7.08
N LEU A 235 -5.88 -16.72 8.36
CA LEU A 235 -4.78 -16.29 9.21
C LEU A 235 -3.43 -16.84 8.71
N THR A 236 -3.37 -18.13 8.36
CA THR A 236 -2.16 -18.71 7.73
C THR A 236 -1.81 -17.97 6.44
N ALA A 237 -2.80 -17.68 5.58
CA ALA A 237 -2.57 -17.05 4.29
C ALA A 237 -2.20 -15.56 4.38
N LEU A 238 -2.76 -14.82 5.34
CA LEU A 238 -2.40 -13.42 5.61
C LEU A 238 -0.95 -13.31 6.09
N LEU A 239 -0.51 -14.21 6.98
CA LEU A 239 0.90 -14.31 7.37
C LEU A 239 1.78 -14.82 6.22
N GLY A 240 1.25 -15.75 5.41
CA GLY A 240 1.93 -16.32 4.25
C GLY A 240 2.12 -15.35 3.10
N ALA A 241 1.29 -14.30 3.01
CA ALA A 241 1.55 -13.13 2.19
C ALA A 241 2.62 -12.25 2.85
N SER A 242 3.85 -12.77 2.99
CA SER A 242 4.91 -12.20 3.83
C SER A 242 5.32 -10.77 3.46
N SER A 243 4.95 -10.27 2.28
CA SER A 243 5.11 -8.86 1.93
C SER A 243 4.34 -7.95 2.89
N LEU A 244 3.18 -8.39 3.38
CA LEU A 244 2.39 -7.61 4.33
C LEU A 244 3.17 -7.35 5.61
N THR A 245 3.74 -8.38 6.23
CA THR A 245 4.46 -8.23 7.50
C THR A 245 5.83 -7.60 7.29
N ALA A 246 6.61 -8.06 6.31
CA ALA A 246 7.99 -7.61 6.11
C ALA A 246 8.09 -6.10 5.81
N PHE A 247 7.28 -5.60 4.87
CA PHE A 247 7.33 -4.18 4.50
C PHE A 247 6.56 -3.26 5.45
N THR A 248 5.65 -3.81 6.27
CA THR A 248 5.05 -3.04 7.37
C THR A 248 6.06 -2.88 8.51
N VAL A 249 6.74 -3.97 8.90
CA VAL A 249 7.78 -3.94 9.94
C VAL A 249 8.96 -3.07 9.50
N GLY A 250 9.33 -3.09 8.21
CA GLY A 250 10.31 -2.18 7.64
C GLY A 250 9.85 -0.72 7.50
N GLY A 251 8.74 -0.32 8.12
CA GLY A 251 8.22 1.05 8.13
C GLY A 251 7.50 1.45 6.85
N SER A 252 6.17 1.45 6.89
CA SER A 252 5.33 2.01 5.82
C SER A 252 4.11 2.75 6.34
N SER A 253 4.04 4.05 6.03
CA SER A 253 2.86 4.89 6.32
C SER A 253 1.62 4.52 5.50
N ASP A 254 1.72 3.60 4.53
CA ASP A 254 0.59 3.17 3.71
C ASP A 254 -0.50 2.47 4.52
N LEU A 255 -0.17 1.90 5.68
CA LEU A 255 -1.15 1.24 6.54
C LEU A 255 -2.18 2.22 7.12
N LEU A 256 -1.84 3.51 7.22
CA LEU A 256 -2.75 4.56 7.69
C LEU A 256 -3.94 4.78 6.74
N TYR A 257 -3.77 4.59 5.43
CA TYR A 257 -4.91 4.63 4.49
C TYR A 257 -5.48 3.23 4.25
N ALA A 258 -4.66 2.19 4.33
CA ALA A 258 -5.09 0.83 4.02
C ALA A 258 -6.09 0.27 5.02
N LEU A 259 -5.87 0.47 6.33
CA LEU A 259 -6.84 0.04 7.35
C LEU A 259 -8.24 0.66 7.13
N PRO A 260 -8.40 2.00 7.06
CA PRO A 260 -9.71 2.57 6.81
C PRO A 260 -10.29 2.13 5.45
N LEU A 261 -9.47 1.95 4.42
CA LEU A 261 -9.95 1.41 3.14
C LEU A 261 -10.45 -0.04 3.24
N VAL A 262 -9.78 -0.90 4.01
CA VAL A 262 -10.24 -2.28 4.31
C VAL A 262 -11.55 -2.24 5.07
N VAL A 263 -11.67 -1.38 6.10
CA VAL A 263 -12.91 -1.21 6.87
C VAL A 263 -14.05 -0.77 5.95
N ALA A 264 -13.81 0.24 5.09
CA ALA A 264 -14.76 0.64 4.09
C ALA A 264 -15.15 -0.58 3.24
N TRP A 265 -14.18 -1.25 2.61
CA TRP A 265 -14.45 -2.33 1.64
C TRP A 265 -15.27 -3.47 2.24
N VAL A 266 -14.86 -3.95 3.41
CA VAL A 266 -15.54 -5.05 4.11
C VAL A 266 -16.98 -4.67 4.51
N TYR A 267 -17.20 -3.44 4.96
CA TYR A 267 -18.49 -2.96 5.46
C TYR A 267 -19.24 -2.06 4.48
N ARG A 268 -18.94 -2.15 3.17
CA ARG A 268 -19.55 -1.33 2.10
C ARG A 268 -21.08 -1.36 2.07
N ASP A 269 -21.72 -2.40 2.60
CA ASP A 269 -23.17 -2.48 2.74
C ASP A 269 -23.74 -1.49 3.79
N ARG A 270 -22.93 -1.06 4.77
CA ARG A 270 -23.35 -0.21 5.87
C ARG A 270 -23.45 1.26 5.46
N LYS A 271 -24.36 2.00 6.10
CA LYS A 271 -24.60 3.43 5.80
C LYS A 271 -23.47 4.35 6.25
N TRP A 272 -22.68 3.91 7.24
CA TRP A 272 -21.55 4.67 7.77
C TRP A 272 -20.24 4.42 7.01
N ALA A 273 -20.23 3.55 6.00
CA ALA A 273 -19.02 3.16 5.26
C ALA A 273 -18.33 4.32 4.51
N GLY A 274 -19.03 5.44 4.31
CA GLY A 274 -18.42 6.68 3.81
C GLY A 274 -17.41 7.30 4.78
N ILE A 275 -17.53 7.07 6.10
CA ILE A 275 -16.59 7.62 7.10
C ILE A 275 -15.18 7.04 6.91
N PRO A 276 -14.97 5.70 6.96
CA PRO A 276 -13.65 5.13 6.74
C PRO A 276 -13.14 5.38 5.32
N LEU A 277 -14.01 5.49 4.30
CA LEU A 277 -13.59 5.94 2.98
C LEU A 277 -12.99 7.35 3.03
N GLY A 278 -13.69 8.30 3.67
CA GLY A 278 -13.21 9.68 3.83
C GLY A 278 -11.88 9.76 4.56
N LEU A 279 -11.69 8.96 5.63
CA LEU A 279 -10.41 8.87 6.33
C LEU A 279 -9.29 8.38 5.40
N ALA A 280 -9.52 7.30 4.63
CA ALA A 280 -8.51 6.81 3.69
C ALA A 280 -8.14 7.87 2.63
N LEU A 281 -9.13 8.56 2.07
CA LEU A 281 -8.93 9.64 1.10
C LEU A 281 -8.20 10.84 1.70
N ALA A 282 -8.40 11.11 2.99
CA ALA A 282 -7.75 12.18 3.73
C ALA A 282 -6.34 11.81 4.25
N THR A 283 -5.89 10.58 4.05
CA THR A 283 -4.55 10.13 4.42
C THR A 283 -3.58 10.14 3.24
N LYS A 284 -3.97 9.63 2.06
CA LYS A 284 -3.04 9.47 0.94
C LYS A 284 -3.76 9.43 -0.41
N GLN A 285 -3.16 10.05 -1.44
CA GLN A 285 -3.74 10.13 -2.79
C GLN A 285 -3.90 8.76 -3.45
N ILE A 286 -3.08 7.77 -3.06
CA ILE A 286 -3.25 6.38 -3.52
C ILE A 286 -4.66 5.87 -3.23
N ALA A 287 -5.28 6.27 -2.10
CA ALA A 287 -6.65 5.90 -1.79
C ALA A 287 -7.68 6.50 -2.78
N TRP A 288 -7.36 7.61 -3.46
CA TRP A 288 -8.24 8.25 -4.44
C TRP A 288 -8.48 7.34 -5.64
N PHE A 289 -7.51 6.50 -6.01
CA PHE A 289 -7.66 5.53 -7.08
C PHE A 289 -8.73 4.47 -6.78
N PHE A 290 -9.03 4.21 -5.50
CA PHE A 290 -10.09 3.27 -5.11
C PHE A 290 -11.49 3.89 -5.16
N ALA A 291 -11.62 5.21 -5.06
CA ALA A 291 -12.91 5.91 -5.04
C ALA A 291 -13.83 5.56 -6.23
N PRO A 292 -13.38 5.59 -7.51
CA PRO A 292 -14.26 5.24 -8.62
C PRO A 292 -14.71 3.77 -8.56
N PHE A 293 -13.84 2.84 -8.16
CA PHE A 293 -14.22 1.42 -8.03
C PHE A 293 -15.17 1.17 -6.86
N TRP A 294 -14.99 1.89 -5.76
CA TRP A 294 -15.93 1.94 -4.65
C TRP A 294 -17.31 2.39 -5.12
N ILE A 295 -17.38 3.50 -5.88
CA ILE A 295 -18.63 4.05 -6.42
C ILE A 295 -19.31 3.00 -7.31
N ILE A 296 -18.59 2.37 -8.24
CA ILE A 296 -19.13 1.32 -9.11
C ILE A 296 -19.77 0.21 -8.28
N ALA A 297 -19.11 -0.24 -7.22
CA ALA A 297 -19.61 -1.31 -6.39
C ALA A 297 -20.83 -0.88 -5.54
N VAL A 298 -20.80 0.31 -4.94
CA VAL A 298 -21.95 0.85 -4.18
C VAL A 298 -23.16 1.10 -5.07
N VAL A 299 -22.97 1.69 -6.26
CA VAL A 299 -24.05 1.91 -7.23
C VAL A 299 -24.68 0.59 -7.63
N THR A 300 -23.88 -0.46 -7.80
CA THR A 300 -24.37 -1.79 -8.17
C THR A 300 -25.17 -2.45 -7.04
N GLU A 301 -24.74 -2.32 -5.80
CA GLU A 301 -25.37 -2.98 -4.64
C GLU A 301 -26.54 -2.20 -4.04
N ARG A 302 -26.43 -0.86 -3.97
CA ARG A 302 -27.31 0.03 -3.19
C ARG A 302 -27.84 1.23 -3.99
N GLY A 303 -27.42 1.39 -5.25
CA GLY A 303 -27.88 2.46 -6.13
C GLY A 303 -27.19 3.81 -5.94
N TRP A 304 -27.47 4.73 -6.87
CA TRP A 304 -26.84 6.06 -6.94
C TRP A 304 -27.04 6.94 -5.70
N ARG A 305 -28.23 6.89 -5.09
CA ARG A 305 -28.51 7.68 -3.87
C ARG A 305 -27.60 7.27 -2.70
N ALA A 306 -27.33 5.97 -2.55
CA ALA A 306 -26.42 5.48 -1.53
C ALA A 306 -24.98 5.88 -1.83
N ALA A 307 -24.55 5.81 -3.09
CA ALA A 307 -23.22 6.27 -3.51
C ALA A 307 -23.03 7.77 -3.24
N ALA A 308 -24.00 8.60 -3.60
CA ALA A 308 -23.96 10.04 -3.35
C ALA A 308 -23.89 10.37 -1.85
N ARG A 309 -24.68 9.68 -1.02
CA ARG A 309 -24.61 9.83 0.45
C ARG A 309 -23.23 9.45 0.97
N ASP A 310 -22.70 8.30 0.58
CA ASP A 310 -21.42 7.82 1.10
C ASP A 310 -20.26 8.73 0.64
N LEU A 311 -20.33 9.29 -0.58
CA LEU A 311 -19.40 10.31 -1.04
C LEU A 311 -19.54 11.63 -0.29
N ALA A 312 -20.76 12.06 0.02
CA ALA A 312 -20.97 13.26 0.83
C ALA A 312 -20.40 13.10 2.25
N ILE A 313 -20.56 11.92 2.85
CA ILE A 313 -19.95 11.59 4.15
C ILE A 313 -18.42 11.59 4.02
N ALA A 314 -17.87 10.93 2.98
CA ALA A 314 -16.42 10.89 2.76
C ALA A 314 -15.83 12.30 2.55
N ALA A 315 -16.51 13.14 1.76
CA ALA A 315 -16.14 14.53 1.53
C ALA A 315 -16.22 15.37 2.79
N ALA A 316 -17.23 15.15 3.64
CA ALA A 316 -17.35 15.83 4.94
C ALA A 316 -16.20 15.45 5.88
N VAL A 317 -15.85 14.17 5.96
CA VAL A 317 -14.69 13.71 6.75
C VAL A 317 -13.40 14.33 6.22
N PHE A 318 -13.16 14.25 4.90
CA PHE A 318 -12.00 14.85 4.26
C PHE A 318 -11.93 16.36 4.52
N GLY A 319 -13.06 17.05 4.40
CA GLY A 319 -13.19 18.47 4.68
C GLY A 319 -12.82 18.78 6.12
N VAL A 320 -13.48 18.15 7.10
CA VAL A 320 -13.24 18.40 8.53
C VAL A 320 -11.78 18.18 8.93
N THR A 321 -11.12 17.14 8.42
CA THR A 321 -9.72 16.86 8.80
C THR A 321 -8.72 17.81 8.14
N ASN A 322 -9.04 18.40 6.99
CA ASN A 322 -8.13 19.29 6.25
C ASN A 322 -8.48 20.77 6.42
N LEU A 323 -9.69 21.11 6.85
CA LEU A 323 -10.20 22.47 6.94
C LEU A 323 -9.31 23.42 7.75
N PRO A 324 -8.72 23.03 8.89
CA PRO A 324 -7.83 23.93 9.64
C PRO A 324 -6.67 24.46 8.78
N PHE A 325 -6.06 23.59 7.98
CA PHE A 325 -4.93 23.92 7.11
C PHE A 325 -5.36 24.68 5.86
N ILE A 326 -6.54 24.34 5.31
CA ILE A 326 -7.14 25.07 4.18
C ILE A 326 -7.47 26.52 4.57
N VAL A 327 -7.98 26.74 5.77
CA VAL A 327 -8.31 28.09 6.27
C VAL A 327 -7.05 28.89 6.59
N HIS A 328 -6.00 28.25 7.10
CA HIS A 328 -4.74 28.90 7.41
C HIS A 328 -4.00 29.35 6.13
N ASP A 329 -3.73 28.42 5.21
CA ASP A 329 -3.18 28.75 3.89
C ASP A 329 -3.65 27.74 2.81
N PRO A 330 -4.64 28.11 1.98
CA PRO A 330 -5.18 27.21 0.97
C PRO A 330 -4.17 26.93 -0.16
N GLN A 331 -3.27 27.86 -0.46
CA GLN A 331 -2.27 27.69 -1.53
C GLN A 331 -1.19 26.71 -1.09
N ALA A 332 -0.68 26.86 0.14
CA ALA A 332 0.29 25.95 0.73
C ALA A 332 -0.29 24.53 0.86
N TRP A 333 -1.54 24.40 1.32
CA TRP A 333 -2.22 23.11 1.41
C TRP A 333 -2.37 22.43 0.04
N ILE A 334 -2.86 23.15 -0.98
CA ILE A 334 -2.99 22.60 -2.35
C ILE A 334 -1.62 22.19 -2.89
N ALA A 335 -0.61 23.04 -2.78
CA ALA A 335 0.74 22.74 -3.25
C ALA A 335 1.34 21.53 -2.52
N GLY A 336 1.06 21.38 -1.22
CA GLY A 336 1.41 20.20 -0.43
C GLY A 336 0.80 18.92 -1.00
N ILE A 337 -0.53 18.82 -1.03
CA ILE A 337 -1.21 17.59 -1.47
C ILE A 337 -0.99 17.26 -2.96
N MET A 338 -0.65 18.25 -3.79
CA MET A 338 -0.36 18.08 -5.22
C MET A 338 1.14 17.96 -5.52
N THR A 339 2.00 17.92 -4.49
CA THR A 339 3.46 17.78 -4.63
C THR A 339 3.86 16.64 -5.60
N PRO A 340 3.27 15.42 -5.54
CA PRO A 340 3.62 14.34 -6.46
C PRO A 340 3.33 14.61 -7.95
N VAL A 341 2.48 15.61 -8.25
CA VAL A 341 2.06 15.99 -9.60
C VAL A 341 2.78 17.26 -10.08
N ILE A 342 2.98 18.23 -9.18
CA ILE A 342 3.52 19.55 -9.52
C ILE A 342 5.04 19.56 -9.47
N GLU A 343 5.65 18.87 -8.50
CA GLU A 343 7.10 18.92 -8.33
C GLU A 343 7.81 17.98 -9.33
N PRO A 344 8.93 18.41 -9.93
CA PRO A 344 9.62 17.66 -10.98
C PRO A 344 10.45 16.54 -10.38
N MET A 345 9.79 15.52 -9.83
CA MET A 345 10.45 14.38 -9.21
C MET A 345 11.09 13.45 -10.24
N PHE A 346 12.21 12.83 -9.87
CA PHE A 346 12.83 11.79 -10.69
C PHE A 346 11.92 10.57 -10.89
N ALA A 347 12.10 9.90 -12.04
CA ALA A 347 11.50 8.60 -12.30
C ALA A 347 12.02 7.59 -11.30
N ARG A 348 11.13 6.91 -10.58
CA ARG A 348 11.53 5.90 -9.59
C ARG A 348 10.42 4.88 -9.39
N GLY A 349 10.77 3.62 -9.20
CA GLY A 349 9.77 2.59 -8.91
C GLY A 349 10.24 1.16 -9.11
N ALA A 350 9.29 0.24 -8.99
CA ALA A 350 9.44 -1.20 -9.19
C ALA A 350 8.52 -1.75 -10.30
N GLY A 351 7.54 -0.97 -10.76
CA GLY A 351 6.70 -1.32 -11.91
C GLY A 351 7.42 -1.18 -13.25
N LEU A 352 6.69 -0.89 -14.32
CA LEU A 352 7.24 -0.82 -15.69
C LEU A 352 8.46 0.13 -15.79
N ILE A 353 8.41 1.26 -15.08
CA ILE A 353 9.49 2.26 -15.01
C ILE A 353 10.85 1.67 -14.56
N PHE A 354 10.85 0.54 -13.84
CA PHE A 354 12.06 -0.08 -13.33
C PHE A 354 12.95 -0.62 -14.46
N LEU A 355 12.36 -1.07 -15.58
CA LEU A 355 13.12 -1.46 -16.79
C LEU A 355 13.92 -0.29 -17.38
N PHE A 356 13.39 0.92 -17.25
CA PHE A 356 13.97 2.13 -17.85
C PHE A 356 14.97 2.81 -16.91
N THR A 357 14.74 2.74 -15.61
CA THR A 357 15.62 3.34 -14.61
C THR A 357 16.81 2.42 -14.27
N ASN A 358 16.64 1.10 -14.40
CA ASN A 358 17.65 0.13 -13.95
C ASN A 358 17.95 -0.99 -14.96
N GLY A 359 17.17 -1.15 -16.02
CA GLY A 359 17.28 -2.25 -16.99
C GLY A 359 18.03 -1.91 -18.28
N GLY A 360 18.65 -0.73 -18.39
CA GLY A 360 19.43 -0.30 -19.56
C GLY A 360 18.59 0.18 -20.74
N VAL A 361 17.27 0.30 -20.60
CA VAL A 361 16.39 0.86 -21.64
C VAL A 361 16.32 2.39 -21.51
N PRO A 362 16.44 3.16 -22.60
CA PRO A 362 16.34 4.62 -22.53
C PRO A 362 14.99 5.10 -21.97
N LEU A 363 15.04 6.00 -20.98
CA LEU A 363 13.86 6.55 -20.31
C LEU A 363 12.95 7.29 -21.30
N LEU A 364 11.65 6.96 -21.28
CA LEU A 364 10.66 7.68 -22.09
C LEU A 364 10.31 9.04 -21.44
N PRO A 365 9.73 10.00 -22.18
CA PRO A 365 9.23 11.24 -21.58
C PRO A 365 8.13 10.98 -20.54
N VAL A 366 8.04 11.83 -19.51
CA VAL A 366 7.00 11.76 -18.44
C VAL A 366 5.60 11.57 -19.00
N VAL A 367 5.27 12.32 -20.06
CA VAL A 367 3.97 12.28 -20.74
C VAL A 367 3.61 10.88 -21.24
N ALA A 368 4.59 10.08 -21.68
CA ALA A 368 4.34 8.71 -22.12
C ALA A 368 3.86 7.82 -20.97
N TYR A 369 4.50 7.92 -19.79
CA TYR A 369 4.08 7.17 -18.60
C TYR A 369 2.73 7.65 -18.07
N SER A 370 2.48 8.97 -18.06
CA SER A 370 1.17 9.52 -17.69
C SER A 370 0.06 9.03 -18.64
N ALA A 371 0.34 8.95 -19.94
CA ALA A 371 -0.60 8.41 -20.93
C ALA A 371 -0.87 6.92 -20.69
N LEU A 372 0.18 6.11 -20.45
CA LEU A 372 0.04 4.68 -20.14
C LEU A 372 -0.78 4.45 -18.86
N GLU A 373 -0.49 5.20 -17.81
CA GLU A 373 -1.25 5.16 -16.55
C GLU A 373 -2.72 5.53 -16.78
N ALA A 374 -3.00 6.62 -17.48
CA ALA A 374 -4.37 7.05 -17.78
C ALA A 374 -5.13 6.02 -18.62
N ILE A 375 -4.51 5.48 -19.67
CA ILE A 375 -5.09 4.43 -20.53
C ILE A 375 -5.39 3.18 -19.71
N ALA A 376 -4.43 2.73 -18.88
CA ALA A 376 -4.62 1.59 -18.00
C ALA A 376 -5.77 1.83 -17.00
N GLY A 377 -5.88 3.05 -16.45
CA GLY A 377 -6.98 3.48 -15.58
C GLY A 377 -8.33 3.37 -16.26
N ILE A 378 -8.47 3.92 -17.47
CA ILE A 378 -9.70 3.84 -18.26
C ILE A 378 -10.07 2.38 -18.55
N ILE A 379 -9.12 1.55 -18.97
CA ILE A 379 -9.34 0.12 -19.23
C ILE A 379 -9.83 -0.57 -17.95
N CYS A 380 -9.19 -0.32 -16.81
CA CYS A 380 -9.59 -0.88 -15.52
C CYS A 380 -11.01 -0.48 -15.11
N LEU A 381 -11.39 0.79 -15.32
CA LEU A 381 -12.76 1.27 -15.06
C LEU A 381 -13.78 0.60 -15.97
N VAL A 382 -13.48 0.44 -17.26
CA VAL A 382 -14.34 -0.26 -18.21
C VAL A 382 -14.53 -1.73 -17.80
N ILE A 383 -13.45 -2.42 -17.42
CA ILE A 383 -13.49 -3.81 -16.93
C ILE A 383 -14.35 -3.89 -15.67
N ALA A 384 -14.09 -3.02 -14.67
CA ALA A 384 -14.84 -3.00 -13.42
C ALA A 384 -16.34 -2.75 -13.66
N TRP A 385 -16.68 -1.79 -14.52
CA TRP A 385 -18.07 -1.50 -14.86
C TRP A 385 -18.76 -2.68 -15.54
N ARG A 386 -18.11 -3.30 -16.53
CA ARG A 386 -18.68 -4.46 -17.25
C ARG A 386 -18.85 -5.67 -16.33
N ALA A 387 -17.89 -5.91 -15.44
CA ALA A 387 -17.88 -7.04 -14.54
C ALA A 387 -18.60 -6.80 -13.20
N ARG A 388 -19.13 -5.58 -12.93
CA ARG A 388 -19.65 -5.18 -11.61
C ARG A 388 -20.67 -6.14 -10.97
N ARG A 389 -21.43 -6.88 -11.79
CA ARG A 389 -22.42 -7.86 -11.31
C ARG A 389 -21.89 -9.29 -11.21
N THR A 390 -20.90 -9.65 -12.01
CA THR A 390 -20.33 -11.00 -12.07
C THR A 390 -19.11 -11.15 -11.16
N SER A 391 -18.35 -10.09 -10.97
CA SER A 391 -17.12 -10.01 -10.18
C SER A 391 -17.06 -8.66 -9.45
N PRO A 392 -17.94 -8.43 -8.45
CA PRO A 392 -18.07 -7.13 -7.76
C PRO A 392 -16.81 -6.70 -7.01
N GLU A 393 -15.93 -7.66 -6.69
CA GLU A 393 -14.74 -7.43 -5.87
C GLU A 393 -13.49 -7.07 -6.68
N LEU A 394 -13.54 -7.12 -8.03
CA LEU A 394 -12.39 -6.80 -8.90
C LEU A 394 -11.79 -5.40 -8.63
N GLY A 395 -12.65 -4.46 -8.22
CA GLY A 395 -12.25 -3.08 -7.96
C GLY A 395 -11.18 -2.93 -6.89
N SER A 396 -11.05 -3.88 -5.96
CA SER A 396 -10.05 -3.82 -4.88
C SER A 396 -8.62 -3.99 -5.39
N ILE A 397 -8.42 -4.53 -6.59
CA ILE A 397 -7.10 -4.74 -7.22
C ILE A 397 -6.94 -3.83 -8.43
N LEU A 398 -7.99 -3.66 -9.24
CA LEU A 398 -7.96 -2.80 -10.43
C LEU A 398 -7.61 -1.34 -10.13
N ALA A 399 -7.86 -0.87 -8.90
CA ALA A 399 -7.50 0.49 -8.47
C ALA A 399 -5.99 0.78 -8.57
N ILE A 400 -5.13 -0.21 -8.36
CA ILE A 400 -3.67 -0.02 -8.31
C ILE A 400 -2.98 -0.36 -9.64
N VAL A 401 -3.64 -1.11 -10.52
CA VAL A 401 -3.08 -1.52 -11.82
C VAL A 401 -2.51 -0.33 -12.62
N PRO A 402 -3.15 0.85 -12.69
CA PRO A 402 -2.59 2.00 -13.40
C PRO A 402 -1.22 2.43 -12.86
N LEU A 403 -1.03 2.34 -11.55
CA LEU A 403 0.21 2.73 -10.87
C LEU A 403 1.40 1.84 -11.26
N PHE A 404 1.17 0.65 -11.84
CA PHE A 404 2.24 -0.17 -12.43
C PHE A 404 2.92 0.52 -13.63
N PHE A 405 2.22 1.42 -14.31
CA PHE A 405 2.70 2.14 -15.49
C PHE A 405 3.16 3.58 -15.19
N ALA A 406 2.96 4.05 -13.95
CA ALA A 406 3.22 5.42 -13.55
C ALA A 406 4.71 5.80 -13.56
N TRP A 407 4.99 7.09 -13.77
CA TRP A 407 6.34 7.69 -13.68
C TRP A 407 7.03 7.41 -12.34
N ARG A 408 6.23 7.41 -11.26
CA ARG A 408 6.65 7.04 -9.90
C ARG A 408 5.94 5.78 -9.42
N SER A 409 6.25 4.63 -10.01
CA SER A 409 5.65 3.33 -9.68
C SER A 409 6.31 2.67 -8.46
N LEU A 410 6.24 3.29 -7.28
CA LEU A 410 6.95 2.83 -6.08
C LEU A 410 6.49 1.43 -5.63
N PHE A 411 7.43 0.62 -5.11
CA PHE A 411 7.12 -0.73 -4.64
C PHE A 411 6.05 -0.73 -3.53
N SER A 412 6.04 0.33 -2.72
CA SER A 412 5.08 0.53 -1.62
C SER A 412 3.62 0.53 -2.09
N TYR A 413 3.35 0.74 -3.38
CA TYR A 413 2.00 0.69 -3.93
C TYR A 413 1.46 -0.73 -4.06
N PHE A 414 2.33 -1.75 -4.10
CA PHE A 414 1.97 -3.11 -4.46
C PHE A 414 1.94 -4.08 -3.27
N PHE A 415 2.75 -3.86 -2.23
CA PHE A 415 2.91 -4.84 -1.15
C PHE A 415 1.62 -5.11 -0.37
N LEU A 416 0.68 -4.16 -0.33
CA LEU A 416 -0.63 -4.30 0.32
C LEU A 416 -1.73 -4.89 -0.57
N LEU A 417 -1.47 -5.14 -1.85
CA LEU A 417 -2.46 -5.77 -2.74
C LEU A 417 -3.04 -7.09 -2.20
N PRO A 418 -2.25 -7.99 -1.56
CA PRO A 418 -2.80 -9.17 -0.93
C PRO A 418 -3.82 -8.85 0.17
N LEU A 419 -3.60 -7.78 0.95
CA LEU A 419 -4.53 -7.34 2.00
C LEU A 419 -5.88 -6.95 1.41
N PHE A 420 -5.88 -6.15 0.34
CA PHE A 420 -7.11 -5.75 -0.35
C PHE A 420 -7.81 -6.94 -1.04
N ALA A 421 -7.05 -7.89 -1.59
CA ALA A 421 -7.60 -9.12 -2.14
C ALA A 421 -8.25 -10.00 -1.04
N PHE A 422 -7.60 -10.15 0.12
CA PHE A 422 -8.19 -10.88 1.24
C PHE A 422 -9.44 -10.20 1.79
N ALA A 423 -9.47 -8.86 1.88
CA ALA A 423 -10.66 -8.11 2.26
C ALA A 423 -11.83 -8.35 1.28
N ALA A 424 -11.54 -8.35 -0.02
CA ALA A 424 -12.50 -8.73 -1.07
C ALA A 424 -13.03 -10.16 -0.89
N ILE A 425 -12.14 -11.15 -0.74
CA ILE A 425 -12.52 -12.57 -0.58
C ILE A 425 -13.31 -12.78 0.72
N ALA A 426 -12.93 -12.13 1.83
CA ALA A 426 -13.65 -12.23 3.11
C ALA A 426 -15.06 -11.64 3.06
N ARG A 427 -15.33 -10.70 2.14
CA ARG A 427 -16.68 -10.16 1.88
C ARG A 427 -17.54 -11.12 1.06
N MET A 428 -16.94 -11.95 0.19
CA MET A 428 -17.68 -12.87 -0.68
C MET A 428 -18.52 -13.87 0.13
N PRO A 429 -19.73 -14.21 -0.33
CA PRO A 429 -20.58 -15.26 0.26
C PRO A 429 -20.06 -16.67 -0.07
N ILE A 430 -18.88 -17.03 0.46
CA ILE A 430 -18.19 -18.30 0.17
C ILE A 430 -18.90 -19.51 0.78
N GLY A 431 -19.53 -19.32 1.94
CA GLY A 431 -20.14 -20.40 2.73
C GLY A 431 -19.19 -21.03 3.75
N GLU A 432 -19.67 -22.07 4.43
CA GLU A 432 -18.90 -22.84 5.41
C GLU A 432 -18.19 -24.02 4.76
N LEU A 433 -16.92 -24.20 5.12
CA LEU A 433 -16.05 -25.25 4.60
C LEU A 433 -16.20 -26.53 5.42
N ALA A 434 -16.45 -27.66 4.77
CA ALA A 434 -16.37 -28.97 5.43
C ALA A 434 -14.89 -29.30 5.74
N PHE A 435 -14.48 -29.15 7.01
CA PHE A 435 -13.08 -29.25 7.41
C PHE A 435 -12.41 -30.58 7.04
N GLU A 436 -13.11 -31.71 7.19
CA GLU A 436 -12.59 -33.02 6.78
C GLU A 436 -12.31 -33.10 5.28
N ARG A 437 -13.16 -32.47 4.47
CA ARG A 437 -12.97 -32.39 3.03
C ARG A 437 -11.78 -31.48 2.70
N ALA A 438 -11.56 -30.40 3.47
CA ALA A 438 -10.38 -29.53 3.37
C ALA A 438 -9.08 -30.31 3.60
N ARG A 439 -9.03 -31.06 4.70
CA ARG A 439 -7.86 -31.85 5.08
C ARG A 439 -7.59 -32.96 4.07
N LYS A 440 -8.62 -33.69 3.63
CA LYS A 440 -8.50 -34.73 2.58
C LYS A 440 -7.93 -34.15 1.27
N LEU A 441 -8.38 -32.94 0.90
CA LEU A 441 -7.91 -32.20 -0.28
C LEU A 441 -6.56 -31.51 -0.08
N GLY A 442 -5.94 -31.61 1.11
CA GLY A 442 -4.60 -31.09 1.33
C GLY A 442 -4.51 -29.65 1.83
N GLY A 443 -5.61 -29.05 2.30
CA GLY A 443 -5.57 -27.79 3.03
C GLY A 443 -4.82 -27.99 4.36
N LEU A 444 -3.64 -27.38 4.47
CA LEU A 444 -2.82 -27.36 5.67
C LEU A 444 -2.75 -25.92 6.20
N THR A 445 -2.69 -25.78 7.52
CA THR A 445 -2.65 -24.50 8.24
C THR A 445 -1.70 -24.67 9.42
N ILE A 446 -0.92 -23.63 9.75
CA ILE A 446 -0.04 -23.66 10.94
C ILE A 446 -0.83 -23.55 12.24
N PHE A 447 -2.08 -23.10 12.18
CA PHE A 447 -2.99 -23.02 13.31
C PHE A 447 -3.86 -24.28 13.40
N ALA A 448 -4.07 -24.76 14.63
CA ALA A 448 -5.02 -25.81 14.91
C ALA A 448 -6.41 -25.38 14.41
N ALA A 449 -7.04 -26.24 13.61
CA ALA A 449 -8.43 -26.04 13.31
C ALA A 449 -9.26 -26.31 14.56
N PRO A 450 -10.35 -25.57 14.80
CA PRO A 450 -11.24 -25.88 15.91
C PRO A 450 -11.66 -27.35 15.84
N SER A 451 -11.42 -28.08 16.92
CA SER A 451 -12.09 -29.36 17.16
C SER A 451 -13.60 -29.13 17.09
N ARG A 452 -14.35 -30.10 16.53
CA ARG A 452 -15.81 -30.04 16.38
C ARG A 452 -16.47 -29.48 17.67
N PRO A 453 -17.57 -28.71 17.56
CA PRO A 453 -18.35 -28.31 18.72
C PRO A 453 -18.83 -29.50 19.53
#